data_AF-A0A379WQ56-F1
#
_entry.id   AF-A0A379WQ56-F1
#
_cell.length_a   1.000
_cell.length_b   1.000
_cell.length_c   1.000
_cell.angle_alpha   90.00
_cell.angle_beta   90.00
_cell.angle_gamma   90.00
#
_symmetry.space_group_name_H-M   'P 1'
#
loop_
_entity.id
_entity.type
_entity.pdbx_description
1 polymer ?
#
loop_
_entity_poly.entity_id
_entity_poly.type
_entity_poly.pdbx_seq_one_letter_code
_entity_poly.pdbx_strand_id
1 'polypeptide(L)'
;MNEAPVKLIQQERLRADLFYRLSVGMLTLPPLRARPEDIPLLANYFIDKYRNDVPQDIHGLSETARADLLNHAWPGNVRMLENAIVRSMIMQEKRRAAQTHHF
;
A
#
# COMPACT_ATOMS: atom_id res chain seq x y z
N MET A 1 -11.24 4.40 -0.51
CA MET A 1 -11.12 2.93 -0.68
C MET A 1 -11.50 2.58 -2.12
N ASN A 2 -11.06 1.43 -2.63
CA ASN A 2 -11.56 0.95 -3.92
C ASN A 2 -12.97 0.37 -3.72
N GLU A 3 -13.93 0.84 -4.51
CA GLU A 3 -15.33 0.40 -4.47
C GLU A 3 -15.73 -0.17 -5.84
N ALA A 4 -16.58 -1.18 -5.85
CA ALA A 4 -17.07 -1.78 -7.09
C ALA A 4 -17.96 -0.79 -7.87
N PRO A 5 -17.77 -0.59 -9.19
CA PRO A 5 -18.57 0.35 -9.98
C PRO A 5 -20.09 0.10 -9.90
N VAL A 6 -20.51 -1.18 -9.89
CA VAL A 6 -21.92 -1.57 -9.78
C VAL A 6 -22.56 -1.03 -8.49
N LYS A 7 -21.83 -1.10 -7.37
CA LYS A 7 -22.29 -0.56 -6.08
C LYS A 7 -22.46 0.95 -6.14
N LEU A 8 -21.55 1.66 -6.82
CA LEU A 8 -21.63 3.11 -6.96
C LEU A 8 -22.80 3.55 -7.84
N ILE A 9 -23.13 2.78 -8.88
CA ILE A 9 -24.31 3.03 -9.72
C ILE A 9 -25.60 2.89 -8.92
N GLN A 10 -25.73 1.83 -8.12
CA GLN A 10 -26.88 1.61 -7.24
C GLN A 10 -27.05 2.71 -6.18
N GLN A 11 -25.97 3.37 -5.79
CA GLN A 11 -25.96 4.48 -4.83
C GLN A 11 -26.09 5.85 -5.50
N GLU A 12 -26.34 5.92 -6.82
CA GLU A 12 -26.39 7.17 -7.61
C GLU A 12 -25.09 8.01 -7.54
N ARG A 13 -23.99 7.42 -7.08
CA ARG A 13 -22.66 8.04 -7.00
C ARG A 13 -21.87 7.89 -8.31
N LEU A 14 -22.33 7.03 -9.21
CA LEU A 14 -21.75 6.83 -10.54
C LEU A 14 -22.86 6.77 -11.59
N ARG A 15 -22.72 7.59 -12.63
CA ARG A 15 -23.62 7.59 -13.79
C ARG A 15 -23.48 6.30 -14.59
N ALA A 16 -24.60 5.61 -14.79
CA ALA A 16 -24.62 4.34 -15.52
C ALA A 16 -24.15 4.50 -16.97
N ASP A 17 -24.61 5.53 -17.68
CA ASP A 17 -24.26 5.78 -19.09
C ASP A 17 -22.75 6.02 -19.28
N LEU A 18 -22.12 6.76 -18.35
CA LEU A 18 -20.68 6.95 -18.32
C LEU A 18 -19.93 5.63 -18.11
N PHE A 19 -20.38 4.80 -17.16
CA PHE A 19 -19.78 3.51 -16.91
C PHE A 19 -19.82 2.61 -18.16
N TYR A 20 -20.98 2.52 -18.83
CA TYR A 20 -21.13 1.70 -20.05
C TYR A 20 -20.22 2.18 -21.20
N ARG A 21 -19.97 3.48 -21.34
CA ARG A 21 -19.05 4.01 -22.36
C ARG A 21 -17.58 3.69 -22.08
N LEU A 22 -17.20 3.61 -20.80
CA LEU A 22 -15.83 3.33 -20.39
C LEU A 22 -15.53 1.83 -20.27
N SER A 23 -16.55 0.99 -20.09
CA SER A 23 -16.39 -0.44 -19.77
C SER A 23 -16.21 -1.36 -20.97
N VAL A 24 -16.01 -0.82 -22.18
CA VAL A 24 -15.87 -1.59 -23.44
C VAL A 24 -14.71 -2.61 -23.38
N GLY A 25 -13.68 -2.35 -22.58
CA GLY A 25 -12.53 -3.25 -22.38
C GLY A 25 -12.11 -3.33 -20.92
N MET A 26 -13.02 -3.69 -20.03
CA MET A 26 -12.75 -3.69 -18.59
C MET A 26 -11.75 -4.80 -18.20
N LEU A 27 -10.53 -4.39 -17.84
CA LEU A 27 -9.55 -5.27 -17.20
C LEU A 27 -9.77 -5.30 -15.69
N THR A 28 -10.15 -6.46 -15.16
CA THR A 28 -10.30 -6.66 -13.71
C THR A 28 -8.94 -6.97 -13.10
N LEU A 29 -8.37 -6.02 -12.36
CA LEU A 29 -7.16 -6.27 -11.58
C LEU A 29 -7.51 -6.95 -10.25
N PRO A 30 -6.90 -8.10 -9.92
CA PRO A 30 -7.11 -8.73 -8.63
C PRO A 30 -6.63 -7.83 -7.49
N PRO A 31 -7.36 -7.80 -6.36
CA PRO A 31 -6.92 -7.06 -5.19
C PRO A 31 -5.60 -7.65 -4.67
N LEU A 32 -4.82 -6.85 -3.96
CA LEU A 32 -3.49 -7.24 -3.48
C LEU A 32 -3.51 -8.51 -2.63
N ARG A 33 -4.57 -8.71 -1.83
CA ARG A 33 -4.77 -9.94 -1.03
C ARG A 33 -4.90 -11.23 -1.85
N ALA A 34 -5.26 -11.14 -3.13
CA ALA A 34 -5.37 -12.29 -4.03
C ALA A 34 -4.07 -12.57 -4.80
N ARG A 35 -3.02 -11.79 -4.55
CA ARG A 35 -1.66 -11.91 -5.11
C ARG A 35 -0.61 -11.65 -4.02
N PRO A 36 -0.61 -12.45 -2.94
CA PRO A 36 0.29 -12.23 -1.79
C PRO A 36 1.77 -12.23 -2.18
N GLU A 37 2.16 -12.94 -3.24
CA GLU A 37 3.50 -12.98 -3.82
C GLU A 37 4.02 -11.60 -4.27
N ASP A 38 3.12 -10.67 -4.63
CA ASP A 38 3.49 -9.31 -5.01
C ASP A 38 3.86 -8.45 -3.79
N ILE A 39 3.40 -8.81 -2.58
CA ILE A 39 3.53 -7.97 -1.38
C ILE A 39 5.01 -7.73 -1.02
N PRO A 40 5.87 -8.77 -0.88
CA PRO A 40 7.27 -8.54 -0.55
C PRO A 40 8.03 -7.77 -1.63
N LEU A 41 7.73 -8.05 -2.91
CA LEU A 41 8.37 -7.36 -4.04
C LEU A 41 8.04 -5.87 -4.05
N LEU A 42 6.75 -5.54 -3.92
CA LEU A 42 6.29 -4.15 -3.85
C LEU A 42 6.82 -3.43 -2.61
N ALA A 43 6.84 -4.10 -1.46
CA ALA A 43 7.36 -3.52 -0.23
C ALA A 43 8.84 -3.17 -0.34
N ASN A 44 9.67 -4.07 -0.87
CA ASN A 44 11.09 -3.79 -1.12
C ASN A 44 11.26 -2.65 -2.12
N TYR A 45 10.49 -2.64 -3.21
CA TYR A 45 10.51 -1.54 -4.17
C TYR A 45 10.19 -0.19 -3.51
N PHE A 46 9.20 -0.13 -2.60
CA PHE A 46 8.89 1.11 -1.90
C PHE A 46 10.00 1.52 -0.92
N ILE A 47 10.61 0.58 -0.22
CA ILE A 47 11.78 0.87 0.63
C ILE A 47 12.88 1.51 -0.22
N ASP A 48 13.24 0.89 -1.34
CA ASP A 48 14.27 1.39 -2.24
C ASP A 48 13.92 2.74 -2.87
N LYS A 49 12.64 2.93 -3.23
CA LYS A 49 12.14 4.18 -3.80
C LYS A 49 12.28 5.35 -2.82
N TYR A 50 12.08 5.12 -1.53
CA TYR A 50 12.03 6.17 -0.50
C TYR A 50 13.27 6.20 0.41
N ARG A 51 14.26 5.31 0.21
CA ARG A 51 15.45 5.21 1.09
C ARG A 51 16.28 6.50 1.16
N ASN A 52 16.26 7.32 0.11
CA ASN A 52 17.01 8.58 0.07
C ASN A 52 16.23 9.75 0.69
N ASP A 53 14.92 9.60 0.85
CA ASP A 53 14.04 10.62 1.44
C ASP A 53 14.00 10.53 2.97
N VAL A 54 14.56 9.44 3.53
CA VAL A 54 14.65 9.20 4.96
C VAL A 54 16.14 9.11 5.34
N PRO A 55 16.62 9.80 6.38
CA PRO A 55 18.04 9.78 6.77
C PRO A 55 18.57 8.42 7.24
N GLN A 56 17.71 7.39 7.31
CA GLN A 56 18.06 6.08 7.84
C GLN A 56 18.44 5.10 6.75
N ASP A 57 19.51 4.35 7.02
CA ASP A 57 19.89 3.19 6.23
C ASP A 57 18.97 2.01 6.57
N ILE A 58 17.92 1.85 5.76
CA ILE A 58 16.94 0.78 5.90
C ILE A 58 17.29 -0.31 4.89
N HIS A 59 17.73 -1.46 5.39
CA HIS A 59 18.24 -2.57 4.56
C HIS A 59 17.17 -3.56 4.10
N GLY A 60 15.89 -3.31 4.40
CA GLY A 60 14.77 -4.15 3.98
C GLY A 60 13.79 -4.49 5.10
N LEU A 61 13.02 -5.56 4.89
CA LEU A 61 12.01 -6.04 5.83
C LEU A 61 12.57 -7.07 6.82
N SER A 62 12.22 -6.95 8.10
CA SER A 62 12.40 -8.06 9.04
C SER A 62 11.45 -9.21 8.72
N GLU A 63 11.79 -10.42 9.17
CA GLU A 63 10.94 -11.60 9.01
C GLU A 63 9.54 -11.40 9.62
N THR A 64 9.48 -10.76 10.79
CA THR A 64 8.23 -10.40 11.46
C THR A 64 7.39 -9.42 10.65
N ALA A 65 8.02 -8.35 10.13
CA ALA A 65 7.32 -7.38 9.29
C ALA A 65 6.80 -8.05 8.01
N ARG A 66 7.58 -8.95 7.40
CA ARG A 66 7.14 -9.70 6.21
C ARG A 66 5.90 -10.53 6.51
N ALA A 67 5.87 -11.26 7.63
CA ALA A 67 4.71 -12.05 8.05
C ALA A 67 3.48 -11.16 8.29
N ASP A 68 3.66 -10.01 8.95
CA ASP A 68 2.57 -9.06 9.21
C ASP A 68 1.99 -8.50 7.91
N LEU A 69 2.86 -8.16 6.94
CA LEU A 69 2.43 -7.65 5.65
C LEU A 69 1.64 -8.71 4.86
N LEU A 70 2.03 -9.99 4.93
CA LEU A 70 1.35 -11.09 4.23
C LEU A 70 -0.01 -11.42 4.85
N ASN A 71 -0.16 -11.27 6.17
CA ASN A 71 -1.41 -11.57 6.89
C ASN A 71 -2.46 -10.45 6.81
N HIS A 72 -2.07 -9.26 6.33
CA HIS A 72 -2.96 -8.11 6.27
C HIS A 72 -3.85 -8.12 5.00
N ALA A 73 -5.11 -7.70 5.12
CA ALA A 73 -6.09 -7.78 4.03
C ALA A 73 -5.95 -6.70 2.93
N TRP A 74 -5.17 -5.65 3.21
CA TRP A 74 -4.90 -4.51 2.31
C TRP A 74 -6.14 -3.95 1.57
N PRO A 75 -7.18 -3.45 2.26
CA PRO A 75 -8.38 -2.90 1.61
C PRO A 75 -8.11 -1.68 0.71
N GLY A 76 -6.99 -0.97 0.91
CA GLY A 76 -6.51 0.06 0.00
C GLY A 76 -5.48 -0.40 -1.04
N ASN A 77 -5.29 -1.71 -1.19
CA ASN A 77 -4.35 -2.35 -2.11
C ASN A 77 -2.94 -1.75 -2.02
N VAL A 78 -2.27 -1.58 -3.17
CA VAL A 78 -0.91 -1.07 -3.30
C VAL A 78 -0.73 0.30 -2.64
N ARG A 79 -1.71 1.20 -2.73
CA ARG A 79 -1.63 2.54 -2.10
C ARG A 79 -1.56 2.44 -0.57
N MET A 80 -2.29 1.50 0.02
CA MET A 80 -2.23 1.29 1.47
C MET A 80 -0.92 0.64 1.89
N LEU A 81 -0.40 -0.31 1.10
CA LEU A 81 0.92 -0.91 1.32
C LEU A 81 2.02 0.16 1.27
N GLU A 82 2.07 0.97 0.21
CA GLU A 82 3.05 2.06 0.06
C GLU A 82 3.02 3.01 1.27
N ASN A 83 1.83 3.48 1.65
CA ASN A 83 1.67 4.36 2.80
C ASN A 83 2.14 3.71 4.12
N ALA A 84 1.88 2.41 4.31
CA ALA A 84 2.31 1.70 5.51
C ALA A 84 3.84 1.59 5.58
N ILE A 85 4.49 1.25 4.45
CA ILE A 85 5.95 1.20 4.34
C ILE A 85 6.57 2.57 4.62
N VAL A 86 6.11 3.62 3.91
CA VAL A 86 6.64 4.99 4.09
C VAL A 86 6.47 5.48 5.54
N ARG A 87 5.31 5.26 6.14
CA ARG A 87 5.06 5.63 7.54
C ARG A 87 5.98 4.88 8.51
N SER A 88 6.23 3.59 8.26
CA SER A 88 7.15 2.78 9.07
C SER A 88 8.57 3.34 9.02
N MET A 89 9.05 3.72 7.82
CA MET A 89 10.39 4.32 7.65
C MET A 89 10.53 5.63 8.43
N ILE A 90 9.54 6.54 8.34
CA ILE A 90 9.52 7.81 9.08
C ILE A 90 9.42 7.59 10.60
N MET A 91 8.69 6.57 11.05
CA MET A 91 8.57 6.25 12.47
C MET A 91 9.88 5.73 13.06
N GLN A 92 10.63 4.92 12.32
CA GLN A 92 11.94 4.42 12.74
C GLN A 92 12.96 5.57 12.88
N GLU A 93 12.92 6.56 11.98
CA GLU A 93 13.71 7.78 12.07
C GLU A 93 13.43 8.52 13.40
N LYS A 94 12.15 8.79 13.69
CA LYS A 94 11.74 9.51 14.91
C LYS A 94 12.12 8.78 16.19
N ARG A 95 11.93 7.45 16.24
CA ARG A 95 12.26 6.63 17.42
C ARG A 95 13.74 6.75 17.78
N ARG A 96 14.63 6.76 16.78
CA ARG A 96 16.07 6.88 17.00
C ARG A 96 16.47 8.30 17.40
N ALA A 97 15.91 9.32 16.75
CA ALA A 97 16.17 10.71 17.13
C ALA A 97 15.80 11.00 18.60
N ALA A 98 14.69 10.42 19.08
CA ALA A 98 14.27 10.51 20.48
C ALA A 98 15.20 9.77 21.46
N GLN A 99 15.83 8.67 21.03
CA GLN A 99 16.81 7.92 21.83
C GLN A 99 18.15 8.65 21.93
N THR A 100 18.59 9.36 20.88
CA THR A 100 19.85 10.10 20.89
C THR A 100 19.82 11.34 21.79
N HIS A 101 18.65 11.96 21.99
CA HIS A 101 18.49 13.17 22.82
C HIS A 101 18.26 12.89 24.31
N HIS A 102 18.29 11.63 24.76
CA HIS A 102 18.14 11.24 26.17
C HIS A 102 19.50 10.97 26.87
N PHE A 103 20.59 11.50 26.35
CA PHE A 103 21.94 11.47 26.95
C PHE A 103 22.45 12.87 27.23
#